data_AF-A0A1L7XVF7-F1
#
_entry.id   AF-A0A1L7XVF7-F1
#
_cell.length_a   1.000
_cell.length_b   1.000
_cell.length_c   1.000
_cell.angle_alpha   90.00
_cell.angle_beta   90.00
_cell.angle_gamma   90.00
#
_symmetry.space_group_name_H-M   'P 1'
#
loop_
_entity.id
_entity.type
_entity.pdbx_description
1 polymer ?
#
loop_
_entity_poly.entity_id
_entity_poly.type
_entity_poly.pdbx_seq_one_letter_code
_entity_poly.pdbx_strand_id
1 'polypeptide(L)'
;MISPDQVIDVLKTKATSSLLVPTSSSFPSASPIPTIIPTQPYYEKIGEAGTKTLWVVFVIMLLSSLAFTAMAWRVPVQKRLFHVITTLITTFATISYFAMAIGDGNSYAHIVIKEAHNHVPDTVEHVFRQVFWARYIDWSVTTPLLLLDLAFLAGMDGASILVAIVADVIMVLTGLFAAFGKTDGQKWGYYTIACLAYLVIVYQLVISGRRAASTKDNSTAKLFASIGGFTIILWTLYPIVWGIGDGARKWSVDAEIIAYAVLDVLAKPVFGFWLLFAHAKSAEAIEGFWSHGLDREGALRVGDDE
;
A
#
# COMPACT_ATOMS: atom_id res chain seq x y z
N MET A 1 23.90 -50.72 107.55
CA MET A 1 22.45 -50.87 107.30
C MET A 1 22.06 -49.69 106.42
N ILE A 2 21.52 -49.98 105.25
CA ILE A 2 21.62 -49.19 104.00
C ILE A 2 21.02 -47.77 104.16
N SER A 3 21.76 -46.74 103.73
CA SER A 3 21.32 -45.34 103.66
C SER A 3 22.20 -44.58 102.66
N PRO A 4 21.76 -43.44 102.13
CA PRO A 4 20.90 -43.23 100.98
C PRO A 4 21.67 -42.99 99.66
N ASP A 5 22.98 -43.27 99.65
CA ASP A 5 23.90 -42.76 98.62
C ASP A 5 23.93 -43.59 97.33
N GLN A 6 23.31 -44.78 97.34
CA GLN A 6 23.23 -45.68 96.17
C GLN A 6 21.92 -45.58 95.38
N VAL A 7 21.01 -44.66 95.74
CA VAL A 7 19.79 -44.38 94.94
C VAL A 7 20.01 -43.23 93.94
N ILE A 8 21.14 -42.52 94.02
CA ILE A 8 21.40 -41.33 93.19
C ILE A 8 22.10 -41.67 91.86
N ASP A 9 22.71 -42.85 91.72
CA ASP A 9 23.43 -43.23 90.49
C ASP A 9 22.57 -43.91 89.41
N VAL A 10 21.30 -44.22 89.70
CA VAL A 10 20.34 -44.73 88.69
C VAL A 10 19.53 -43.59 88.03
N LEU A 11 19.60 -42.37 88.57
CA LEU A 11 18.90 -41.19 88.03
C LEU A 11 19.81 -40.24 87.22
N LYS A 12 21.09 -40.59 87.01
CA LYS A 12 22.04 -39.79 86.22
C LYS A 12 22.21 -40.22 84.75
N THR A 13 21.42 -41.17 84.27
CA THR A 13 21.49 -41.70 82.90
C THR A 13 20.13 -41.66 82.20
N LYS A 14 19.54 -40.46 82.08
CA LYS A 14 18.62 -40.10 80.98
C LYS A 14 18.25 -38.62 81.06
N ALA A 15 19.22 -37.76 80.74
CA ALA A 15 18.94 -36.38 80.37
C ALA A 15 19.91 -35.93 79.28
N THR A 16 20.03 -36.71 78.21
CA THR A 16 20.41 -36.14 76.91
C THR A 16 19.22 -35.31 76.43
N SER A 17 19.18 -34.07 76.89
CA SER A 17 18.48 -33.01 76.19
C SER A 17 19.15 -32.89 74.82
N SER A 18 18.60 -33.58 73.81
CA SER A 18 18.80 -33.13 72.45
C SER A 18 18.04 -31.81 72.36
N LEU A 19 18.73 -30.71 72.64
CA LEU A 19 18.34 -29.42 72.11
C LEU A 19 18.26 -29.61 70.60
N LEU A 20 17.04 -29.86 70.11
CA LEU A 20 16.72 -29.71 68.70
C LEU A 20 16.93 -28.23 68.43
N VAL A 21 18.15 -27.89 68.01
CA VAL A 21 18.42 -26.61 67.35
C VAL A 21 17.39 -26.51 66.24
N PRO A 22 16.53 -25.48 66.21
CA PRO A 22 15.67 -25.30 65.07
C PRO A 22 16.60 -25.06 63.89
N THR A 23 16.72 -26.05 63.00
CA THR A 23 17.33 -25.82 61.69
C THR A 23 16.52 -24.68 61.09
N SER A 24 17.15 -23.53 60.89
CA SER A 24 16.52 -22.43 60.17
C SER A 24 16.11 -22.99 58.81
N SER A 25 14.82 -23.30 58.64
CA SER A 25 14.28 -23.51 57.31
C SER A 25 14.43 -22.16 56.63
N SER A 26 15.43 -22.03 55.76
CA SER A 26 15.45 -20.95 54.81
C SER A 26 14.17 -21.12 54.01
N PHE A 27 13.13 -20.33 54.34
CA PHE A 27 12.05 -20.14 53.40
C PHE A 27 12.73 -19.71 52.11
N PRO A 28 12.49 -20.39 50.97
CA PRO A 28 12.98 -19.87 49.71
C PRO A 28 12.41 -18.45 49.64
N SER A 29 13.30 -17.45 49.65
CA SER A 29 12.91 -16.07 49.36
C SER A 29 12.11 -16.17 48.09
N ALA A 30 10.80 -15.89 48.16
CA ALA A 30 9.97 -15.91 46.97
C ALA A 30 10.67 -14.99 45.98
N SER A 31 11.23 -15.57 44.91
CA SER A 31 11.86 -14.77 43.86
C SER A 31 10.82 -13.74 43.46
N PRO A 32 11.17 -12.43 43.41
CA PRO A 32 10.20 -11.41 43.11
C PRO A 32 9.49 -11.81 41.82
N ILE A 33 8.18 -12.01 41.90
CA ILE A 33 7.37 -12.31 40.72
C ILE A 33 7.63 -11.14 39.78
N PRO A 34 8.18 -11.36 38.57
CA PRO A 34 8.42 -10.27 37.64
C PRO A 34 7.09 -9.58 37.42
N THR A 35 7.00 -8.32 37.83
CA THR A 35 5.81 -7.52 37.59
C THR A 35 5.77 -7.28 36.08
N ILE A 36 4.94 -8.03 35.37
CA ILE A 36 4.65 -7.79 33.96
C ILE A 36 3.84 -6.50 33.93
N ILE A 37 4.51 -5.37 33.74
CA ILE A 37 3.86 -4.10 33.45
C ILE A 37 3.20 -4.28 32.07
N PRO A 38 1.87 -4.12 31.94
CA PRO A 38 1.22 -4.22 30.64
C PRO A 38 1.86 -3.22 29.68
N THR A 39 2.45 -3.72 28.60
CA THR A 39 3.06 -2.89 27.55
C THR A 39 1.99 -1.95 27.01
N GLN A 40 2.19 -0.64 27.12
CA GLN A 40 1.25 0.33 26.57
C GLN A 40 1.21 0.18 25.04
N PRO A 41 0.03 0.36 24.41
CA PRO A 41 -0.08 0.28 22.96
C PRO A 41 0.77 1.38 22.29
N TYR A 42 1.66 0.96 21.38
CA TYR A 42 2.51 1.87 20.62
C TYR A 42 1.80 2.29 19.34
N TYR A 43 1.72 3.60 19.10
CA TYR A 43 1.13 4.16 17.88
C TYR A 43 2.22 4.65 16.95
N GLU A 44 2.37 3.98 15.82
CA GLU A 44 3.28 4.40 14.77
C GLU A 44 2.53 5.35 13.82
N LYS A 45 2.89 6.63 13.86
CA LYS A 45 2.22 7.71 13.14
C LYS A 45 3.16 8.38 12.15
N ILE A 46 2.57 9.09 11.20
CA ILE A 46 3.30 10.03 10.35
C ILE A 46 3.99 11.11 11.19
N GLY A 47 5.22 11.44 10.82
CA GLY A 47 6.02 12.52 11.39
C GLY A 47 6.02 13.76 10.49
N GLU A 48 6.81 14.75 10.89
CA GLU A 48 6.87 16.04 10.22
C GLU A 48 7.33 15.95 8.75
N ALA A 49 8.27 15.04 8.46
CA ALA A 49 8.79 14.85 7.12
C ALA A 49 7.70 14.33 6.17
N GLY A 50 6.97 13.28 6.58
CA GLY A 50 5.86 12.74 5.80
C GLY A 50 4.75 13.77 5.59
N THR A 51 4.36 14.51 6.64
CA THR A 51 3.33 15.55 6.52
C THR A 51 3.73 16.65 5.53
N LYS A 52 4.97 17.14 5.58
CA LYS A 52 5.48 18.12 4.60
C LYS A 52 5.46 17.55 3.19
N THR A 53 5.86 16.30 3.01
CA THR A 53 5.84 15.64 1.70
C THR A 53 4.43 15.54 1.12
N LEU A 54 3.42 15.22 1.93
CA LEU A 54 2.03 15.17 1.47
C LEU A 54 1.56 16.53 0.92
N TRP A 55 1.87 17.63 1.62
CA TRP A 55 1.56 18.98 1.16
C TRP A 55 2.30 19.36 -0.12
N VAL A 56 3.58 19.02 -0.23
CA VAL A 56 4.37 19.28 -1.44
C VAL A 56 3.76 18.55 -2.64
N VAL A 57 3.42 17.27 -2.49
CA VAL A 57 2.85 16.49 -3.60
C VAL A 57 1.42 16.93 -3.92
N PHE A 58 0.62 17.32 -2.94
CA PHE A 58 -0.67 17.97 -3.21
C PHE A 58 -0.53 19.16 -4.17
N VAL A 59 0.42 20.07 -3.89
CA VAL A 59 0.66 21.25 -4.76
C VAL A 59 1.13 20.83 -6.14
N ILE A 60 2.04 19.84 -6.25
CA ILE A 60 2.50 19.33 -7.55
C ILE A 60 1.33 18.76 -8.36
N MET A 61 0.48 17.93 -7.75
CA MET A 61 -0.68 17.33 -8.42
C MET A 61 -1.66 18.41 -8.87
N LEU A 62 -1.96 19.39 -8.01
CA LEU A 62 -2.88 20.49 -8.33
C LEU A 62 -2.38 21.32 -9.52
N LEU A 63 -1.11 21.75 -9.49
CA LEU A 63 -0.51 22.51 -10.57
C LEU A 63 -0.49 21.71 -11.87
N SER A 64 -0.25 20.39 -11.79
CA SER A 64 -0.29 19.50 -12.96
C SER A 64 -1.71 19.40 -13.53
N SER A 65 -2.74 19.24 -12.70
CA SER A 65 -4.14 19.23 -13.15
C SER A 65 -4.53 20.52 -13.86
N LEU A 66 -4.13 21.67 -13.31
CA LEU A 66 -4.35 22.97 -13.94
C LEU A 66 -3.62 23.09 -15.27
N ALA A 67 -2.37 22.62 -15.35
CA ALA A 67 -1.60 22.61 -16.59
C ALA A 67 -2.23 21.71 -17.66
N PHE A 68 -2.65 20.48 -17.30
CA PHE A 68 -3.31 19.55 -18.22
C PHE A 68 -4.65 20.09 -18.71
N THR A 69 -5.43 20.73 -17.83
CA THR A 69 -6.67 21.43 -18.19
C THR A 69 -6.40 22.56 -19.20
N ALA A 70 -5.40 23.40 -18.93
CA ALA A 70 -5.04 24.51 -19.81
C ALA A 70 -4.55 24.01 -21.18
N MET A 71 -3.81 22.89 -21.22
CA MET A 71 -3.41 22.25 -22.48
C MET A 71 -4.61 21.65 -23.22
N ALA A 72 -5.55 21.03 -22.52
CA ALA A 72 -6.76 20.47 -23.11
C ALA A 72 -7.57 21.54 -23.85
N TRP A 73 -7.71 22.75 -23.29
CA TRP A 73 -8.44 23.85 -23.91
C TRP A 73 -7.87 24.32 -25.26
N ARG A 74 -6.59 24.04 -25.53
CA ARG A 74 -5.91 24.43 -26.78
C ARG A 74 -6.06 23.40 -27.91
N VAL A 75 -6.69 22.25 -27.64
CA VAL A 75 -6.84 21.14 -28.59
C VAL A 75 -8.32 21.02 -28.98
N PRO A 76 -8.72 20.59 -30.19
CA PRO A 76 -10.13 20.30 -30.51
C PRO A 76 -10.69 19.13 -29.69
N VAL A 77 -11.99 19.15 -29.37
CA VAL A 77 -12.63 18.17 -28.45
C VAL A 77 -12.33 16.71 -28.83
N GLN A 78 -12.33 16.39 -30.12
CA GLN A 78 -12.10 15.05 -30.66
C GLN A 78 -10.68 14.52 -30.41
N LYS A 79 -9.72 15.40 -30.09
CA LYS A 79 -8.31 15.05 -29.80
C LYS A 79 -7.96 15.22 -28.33
N ARG A 80 -8.93 15.53 -27.46
CA ARG A 80 -8.70 15.81 -26.04
C ARG A 80 -8.68 14.58 -25.15
N LEU A 81 -8.99 13.38 -25.65
CA LEU A 81 -9.20 12.21 -24.78
C LEU A 81 -8.04 11.96 -23.80
N PHE A 82 -6.79 11.89 -24.29
CA PHE A 82 -5.59 11.77 -23.44
C PHE A 82 -5.48 12.93 -22.42
N HIS A 83 -5.77 14.16 -22.83
CA HIS A 83 -5.72 15.31 -21.92
C HIS A 83 -6.77 15.19 -20.81
N VAL A 84 -7.98 14.71 -21.14
CA VAL A 84 -9.05 14.50 -20.16
C VAL A 84 -8.65 13.42 -19.17
N ILE A 85 -8.19 12.25 -19.65
CA ILE A 85 -7.79 11.13 -18.79
C ILE A 85 -6.63 11.55 -17.87
N THR A 86 -5.57 12.14 -18.41
CA THR A 86 -4.42 12.63 -17.64
C THR A 86 -4.80 13.74 -16.63
N THR A 87 -5.75 14.61 -16.98
CA THR A 87 -6.30 15.62 -16.05
C THR A 87 -7.05 14.95 -14.90
N LEU A 88 -7.89 13.95 -15.18
CA LEU A 88 -8.62 13.21 -14.16
C LEU A 88 -7.66 12.47 -13.22
N ILE A 89 -6.60 11.85 -13.76
CA ILE A 89 -5.56 11.17 -12.96
C ILE A 89 -4.99 12.10 -11.90
N THR A 90 -4.54 13.30 -12.31
CA THR A 90 -3.95 14.25 -11.35
C THR A 90 -4.99 14.93 -10.46
N THR A 91 -6.25 15.04 -10.91
CA THR A 91 -7.32 15.62 -10.09
C THR A 91 -7.68 14.69 -8.92
N PHE A 92 -7.86 13.39 -9.17
CA PHE A 92 -8.08 12.41 -8.11
C PHE A 92 -6.89 12.34 -7.15
N ALA A 93 -5.67 12.36 -7.68
CA ALA A 93 -4.46 12.42 -6.85
C ALA A 93 -4.41 13.69 -6.00
N THR A 94 -4.77 14.85 -6.55
CA THR A 94 -4.86 16.12 -5.81
C THR A 94 -5.80 16.00 -4.61
N ILE A 95 -7.01 15.46 -4.82
CA ILE A 95 -8.01 15.28 -3.77
C ILE A 95 -7.49 14.32 -2.68
N SER A 96 -6.88 13.20 -3.09
CA SER A 96 -6.36 12.21 -2.15
C SER A 96 -5.18 12.75 -1.33
N TYR A 97 -4.20 13.39 -1.96
CA TYR A 97 -3.07 14.01 -1.26
C TYR A 97 -3.52 15.13 -0.33
N PHE A 98 -4.53 15.92 -0.71
CA PHE A 98 -5.13 16.91 0.19
C PHE A 98 -5.75 16.24 1.42
N ALA A 99 -6.58 15.21 1.24
CA ALA A 99 -7.22 14.48 2.33
C ALA A 99 -6.18 13.88 3.30
N MET A 100 -5.14 13.24 2.76
CA MET A 100 -4.05 12.68 3.58
C MET A 100 -3.27 13.79 4.32
N ALA A 101 -3.03 14.93 3.69
CA ALA A 101 -2.25 16.04 4.27
C ALA A 101 -2.98 16.74 5.43
N ILE A 102 -4.32 16.86 5.36
CA ILE A 102 -5.13 17.43 6.45
C ILE A 102 -5.36 16.45 7.61
N GLY A 103 -4.98 15.18 7.45
CA GLY A 103 -5.13 14.14 8.47
C GLY A 103 -6.39 13.27 8.31
N ASP A 104 -7.13 13.41 7.21
CA ASP A 104 -8.18 12.47 6.80
C ASP A 104 -7.59 11.28 6.03
N GLY A 105 -8.44 10.36 5.58
CA GLY A 105 -8.00 9.32 4.63
C GLY A 105 -7.03 8.29 5.23
N ASN A 106 -6.95 8.19 6.55
CA ASN A 106 -6.11 7.23 7.26
C ASN A 106 -6.88 6.52 8.38
N SER A 107 -6.35 5.39 8.82
CA SER A 107 -6.83 4.61 9.97
C SER A 107 -5.66 3.85 10.58
N TYR A 108 -5.87 3.18 11.71
CA TYR A 108 -4.83 2.38 12.36
C TYR A 108 -5.06 0.89 12.13
N ALA A 109 -4.08 0.21 11.56
CA ALA A 109 -4.03 -1.24 11.52
C ALA A 109 -3.49 -1.75 12.87
N HIS A 110 -4.27 -2.60 13.54
CA HIS A 110 -3.86 -3.23 14.80
C HIS A 110 -3.03 -4.46 14.51
N ILE A 111 -1.86 -4.52 15.14
CA ILE A 111 -0.87 -5.56 14.93
C ILE A 111 -0.40 -6.08 16.29
N VAL A 112 -0.22 -7.39 16.36
CA VAL A 112 0.28 -8.08 17.57
C VAL A 112 1.64 -8.67 17.24
N ILE A 113 2.69 -8.15 17.89
CA ILE A 113 4.03 -8.72 17.80
C ILE A 113 4.20 -9.65 19.00
N LYS A 114 4.52 -10.92 18.73
CA LYS A 114 4.84 -11.90 19.76
C LYS A 114 6.32 -12.21 19.67
N GLU A 115 7.08 -11.89 20.70
CA GLU A 115 8.47 -12.31 20.80
C GLU A 115 8.55 -13.52 21.73
N ALA A 116 8.99 -14.63 21.16
CA ALA A 116 9.18 -15.87 21.90
C ALA A 116 10.53 -15.85 22.61
N HIS A 117 10.55 -16.22 23.89
CA HIS A 117 11.77 -16.24 24.68
C HIS A 117 12.01 -17.63 25.28
N ASN A 118 13.27 -18.08 25.31
CA ASN A 118 13.60 -19.44 25.74
C ASN A 118 13.44 -19.68 27.25
N HIS A 119 13.67 -18.64 28.08
CA HIS A 119 13.76 -18.76 29.54
C HIS A 119 12.90 -17.74 30.29
N VAL A 120 12.11 -16.94 29.58
CA VAL A 120 11.14 -16.00 30.15
C VAL A 120 9.83 -16.10 29.37
N PRO A 121 8.68 -15.70 29.96
CA PRO A 121 7.41 -15.69 29.24
C PRO A 121 7.48 -14.82 27.98
N ASP A 122 6.77 -15.25 26.93
CA ASP A 122 6.66 -14.51 25.68
C ASP A 122 6.14 -13.09 25.93
N THR A 123 6.74 -12.11 25.25
CA THR A 123 6.28 -10.73 25.29
C THR A 123 5.34 -10.48 24.13
N VAL A 124 4.21 -9.81 24.42
CA VAL A 124 3.23 -9.41 23.43
C VAL A 124 3.18 -7.90 23.39
N GLU A 125 3.44 -7.34 22.21
CA GLU A 125 3.34 -5.91 21.95
C GLU A 125 2.19 -5.63 20.99
N HIS A 126 1.38 -4.63 21.34
CA HIS A 126 0.29 -4.15 20.49
C HIS A 126 0.73 -2.86 19.79
N VAL A 127 0.85 -2.94 18.47
CA VAL A 127 1.25 -1.82 17.61
C VAL A 127 0.06 -1.39 16.77
N PHE A 128 -0.21 -0.09 16.75
CA PHE A 128 -1.21 0.53 15.88
C PHE A 128 -0.47 1.37 14.84
N ARG A 129 -0.29 0.81 13.64
CA ARG A 129 0.38 1.50 12.54
C ARG A 129 -0.63 2.30 11.72
N GLN A 130 -0.33 3.56 11.48
CA GLN A 130 -1.16 4.42 10.64
C GLN A 130 -1.05 3.98 9.17
N VAL A 131 -2.20 3.67 8.57
CA VAL A 131 -2.34 3.28 7.17
C VAL A 131 -3.17 4.33 6.45
N PHE A 132 -2.64 4.87 5.36
CA PHE A 132 -3.29 5.89 4.54
C PHE A 132 -4.16 5.24 3.45
N TRP A 133 -5.36 4.80 3.82
CA TRP A 133 -6.29 4.11 2.93
C TRP A 133 -6.77 4.98 1.74
N ALA A 134 -6.77 6.31 1.87
CA ALA A 134 -7.12 7.22 0.78
C ALA A 134 -6.22 7.06 -0.46
N ARG A 135 -4.98 6.59 -0.25
CA ARG A 135 -4.05 6.24 -1.33
C ARG A 135 -4.59 5.11 -2.21
N TYR A 136 -5.18 4.09 -1.60
CA TYR A 136 -5.75 2.95 -2.34
C TYR A 136 -7.03 3.36 -3.08
N ILE A 137 -7.79 4.30 -2.55
CA ILE A 137 -8.93 4.89 -3.27
C ILE A 137 -8.44 5.67 -4.49
N ASP A 138 -7.40 6.51 -4.34
CA ASP A 138 -6.76 7.19 -5.47
C ASP A 138 -6.30 6.19 -6.53
N TRP A 139 -5.54 5.17 -6.14
CA TRP A 139 -5.04 4.18 -7.06
C TRP A 139 -6.17 3.43 -7.77
N SER A 140 -7.23 3.04 -7.05
CA SER A 140 -8.36 2.31 -7.64
C SER A 140 -9.08 3.05 -8.77
N VAL A 141 -8.85 4.37 -8.90
CA VAL A 141 -9.38 5.22 -9.97
C VAL A 141 -8.28 5.63 -10.95
N THR A 142 -7.09 5.99 -10.46
CA THR A 142 -6.02 6.55 -11.30
C THR A 142 -5.21 5.49 -12.04
N THR A 143 -5.02 4.30 -11.49
CA THR A 143 -4.32 3.22 -12.20
C THR A 143 -5.15 2.66 -13.37
N PRO A 144 -6.50 2.51 -13.27
CA PRO A 144 -7.33 2.24 -14.44
C PRO A 144 -7.23 3.31 -15.52
N LEU A 145 -7.25 4.59 -15.14
CA LEU A 145 -7.12 5.70 -16.08
C LEU A 145 -5.74 5.71 -16.77
N LEU A 146 -4.65 5.41 -16.05
CA LEU A 146 -3.31 5.26 -16.63
C LEU A 146 -3.25 4.10 -17.63
N LEU A 147 -3.93 2.99 -17.33
CA LEU A 147 -4.03 1.86 -18.25
C LEU A 147 -4.87 2.21 -19.48
N LEU A 148 -5.91 3.04 -19.36
CA LEU A 148 -6.65 3.54 -20.51
C LEU A 148 -5.78 4.40 -21.42
N ASP A 149 -4.96 5.31 -20.85
CA ASP A 149 -3.99 6.09 -21.64
C ASP A 149 -3.03 5.16 -22.42
N LEU A 150 -2.47 4.13 -21.77
CA LEU A 150 -1.60 3.16 -22.46
C LEU A 150 -2.34 2.32 -23.51
N ALA A 151 -3.54 1.87 -23.18
CA ALA A 151 -4.33 1.00 -24.05
C ALA A 151 -4.81 1.73 -25.30
N PHE A 152 -5.26 2.97 -25.16
CA PHE A 152 -5.64 3.81 -26.30
C PHE A 152 -4.44 4.17 -27.15
N LEU A 153 -3.28 4.44 -26.54
CA LEU A 153 -2.04 4.66 -27.29
C LEU A 153 -1.64 3.43 -28.11
N ALA A 154 -1.76 2.22 -27.55
CA ALA A 154 -1.48 0.98 -28.27
C ALA A 154 -2.56 0.59 -29.28
N GLY A 155 -3.80 1.08 -29.12
CA GLY A 155 -4.97 0.60 -29.87
C GLY A 155 -5.40 -0.81 -29.46
N MET A 156 -5.38 -1.11 -28.16
CA MET A 156 -5.80 -2.41 -27.62
C MET A 156 -7.30 -2.65 -27.82
N ASP A 157 -7.69 -3.93 -27.97
CA ASP A 157 -9.09 -4.32 -28.05
C ASP A 157 -9.80 -4.21 -26.69
N GLY A 158 -11.13 -4.06 -26.73
CA GLY A 158 -11.95 -3.84 -25.54
C GLY A 158 -11.90 -4.99 -24.52
N ALA A 159 -11.70 -6.24 -24.95
CA ALA A 159 -11.62 -7.37 -24.03
C ALA A 159 -10.28 -7.35 -23.26
N SER A 160 -9.17 -7.10 -23.96
CA SER A 160 -7.86 -6.91 -23.34
C SER A 160 -7.85 -5.73 -22.37
N ILE A 161 -8.51 -4.62 -22.75
CA ILE A 161 -8.70 -3.45 -21.87
C ILE A 161 -9.47 -3.85 -20.61
N LEU A 162 -10.63 -4.48 -20.76
CA LEU A 162 -11.46 -4.88 -19.62
C LEU A 162 -10.70 -5.79 -18.65
N VAL A 163 -9.95 -6.77 -19.17
CA VAL A 163 -9.12 -7.65 -18.34
C VAL A 163 -8.04 -6.86 -17.60
N ALA A 164 -7.36 -5.93 -18.27
CA ALA A 164 -6.34 -5.09 -17.63
C ALA A 164 -6.93 -4.23 -16.50
N ILE A 165 -8.07 -3.57 -16.75
CA ILE A 165 -8.75 -2.72 -15.75
C ILE A 165 -9.24 -3.54 -14.55
N VAL A 166 -9.88 -4.69 -14.79
CA VAL A 166 -10.38 -5.53 -13.70
C VAL A 166 -9.23 -6.11 -12.88
N ALA A 167 -8.16 -6.57 -13.53
CA ALA A 167 -6.95 -7.03 -12.83
C ALA A 167 -6.32 -5.90 -11.99
N ASP A 168 -6.29 -4.68 -12.50
CA ASP A 168 -5.80 -3.50 -11.80
C ASP A 168 -6.61 -3.16 -10.54
N VAL A 169 -7.94 -3.15 -10.65
CA VAL A 169 -8.80 -2.93 -9.47
C VAL A 169 -8.62 -4.05 -8.45
N ILE A 170 -8.52 -5.31 -8.88
CA ILE A 170 -8.23 -6.44 -7.98
C ILE A 170 -6.88 -6.23 -7.28
N MET A 171 -5.84 -5.84 -8.02
CA MET A 171 -4.51 -5.56 -7.48
C MET A 171 -4.58 -4.50 -6.36
N VAL A 172 -5.22 -3.36 -6.62
CA VAL A 172 -5.29 -2.26 -5.65
C VAL A 172 -6.12 -2.65 -4.42
N LEU A 173 -7.31 -3.24 -4.60
CA LEU A 173 -8.20 -3.58 -3.49
C LEU A 173 -7.63 -4.70 -2.61
N THR A 174 -6.99 -5.70 -3.21
CA THR A 174 -6.29 -6.73 -2.42
C THR A 174 -5.06 -6.16 -1.72
N GLY A 175 -4.35 -5.20 -2.30
CA GLY A 175 -3.33 -4.42 -1.58
C GLY A 175 -3.89 -3.68 -0.35
N LEU A 176 -5.07 -3.07 -0.47
CA LEU A 176 -5.75 -2.42 0.66
C LEU A 176 -6.10 -3.45 1.75
N PHE A 177 -6.65 -4.61 1.38
CA PHE A 177 -6.99 -5.66 2.33
C PHE A 177 -5.75 -6.24 3.00
N ALA A 178 -4.63 -6.32 2.29
CA ALA A 178 -3.34 -6.72 2.85
C ALA A 178 -2.89 -5.73 3.93
N ALA A 179 -3.01 -4.42 3.70
CA ALA A 179 -2.61 -3.38 4.65
C ALA A 179 -3.40 -3.41 5.98
N PHE A 180 -4.64 -3.91 5.95
CA PHE A 180 -5.47 -4.12 7.15
C PHE A 180 -5.54 -5.59 7.61
N GLY A 181 -4.69 -6.47 7.07
CA GLY A 181 -4.67 -7.89 7.42
C GLY A 181 -4.33 -8.09 8.90
N LYS A 182 -5.16 -8.85 9.62
CA LYS A 182 -4.99 -9.09 11.07
C LYS A 182 -4.03 -10.23 11.39
N THR A 183 -3.85 -11.16 10.44
CA THR A 183 -2.91 -12.27 10.55
C THR A 183 -1.89 -12.21 9.42
N ASP A 184 -0.70 -12.79 9.64
CA ASP A 184 0.31 -12.86 8.59
C ASP A 184 -0.19 -13.62 7.35
N GLY A 185 -1.02 -14.65 7.54
CA GLY A 185 -1.65 -15.38 6.44
C GLY A 185 -2.60 -14.51 5.61
N GLN A 186 -3.43 -13.68 6.26
CA GLN A 186 -4.30 -12.74 5.55
C GLN A 186 -3.48 -11.69 4.79
N LYS A 187 -2.52 -11.05 5.48
CA LYS A 187 -1.66 -10.00 4.93
C LYS A 187 -0.89 -10.48 3.70
N TRP A 188 -0.15 -11.58 3.82
CA TRP A 188 0.67 -12.11 2.72
C TRP A 188 -0.16 -12.83 1.64
N GLY A 189 -1.30 -13.41 2.01
CA GLY A 189 -2.24 -13.98 1.05
C GLY A 189 -2.81 -12.92 0.10
N TYR A 190 -3.33 -11.83 0.65
CA TYR A 190 -3.82 -10.71 -0.16
C TYR A 190 -2.71 -10.04 -0.97
N TYR A 191 -1.52 -9.84 -0.39
CA TYR A 191 -0.36 -9.33 -1.12
C TYR A 191 0.02 -10.21 -2.32
N THR A 192 -0.02 -11.54 -2.14
CA THR A 192 0.26 -12.48 -3.23
C THR A 192 -0.77 -12.37 -4.35
N ILE A 193 -2.06 -12.24 -4.00
CA ILE A 193 -3.13 -12.02 -4.99
C ILE A 193 -2.89 -10.71 -5.75
N ALA A 194 -2.51 -9.63 -5.05
CA ALA A 194 -2.19 -8.35 -5.68
C ALA A 194 -1.04 -8.48 -6.69
N CYS A 195 0.04 -9.19 -6.31
CA CYS A 195 1.17 -9.46 -7.20
C CYS A 195 0.78 -10.31 -8.42
N LEU A 196 -0.08 -11.32 -8.27
CA LEU A 196 -0.57 -12.12 -9.39
C LEU A 196 -1.46 -11.29 -10.33
N ALA A 197 -2.33 -10.45 -9.79
CA ALA A 197 -3.14 -9.52 -10.56
C ALA A 197 -2.27 -8.51 -11.33
N TYR A 198 -1.20 -8.00 -10.72
CA TYR A 198 -0.21 -7.17 -11.40
C TYR A 198 0.44 -7.90 -12.58
N LEU A 199 0.79 -9.18 -12.46
CA LEU A 199 1.34 -9.95 -13.58
C LEU A 199 0.35 -10.09 -14.75
N VAL A 200 -0.95 -10.11 -14.49
CA VAL A 200 -1.98 -10.07 -15.55
C VAL A 200 -1.94 -8.73 -16.29
N ILE A 201 -1.79 -7.61 -15.58
CA ILE A 201 -1.63 -6.28 -16.20
C ILE A 201 -0.38 -6.25 -17.07
N VAL A 202 0.75 -6.74 -16.56
CA VAL A 202 2.02 -6.84 -17.30
C VAL A 202 1.83 -7.68 -18.57
N TYR A 203 1.14 -8.82 -18.47
CA TYR A 203 0.82 -9.64 -19.64
C TYR A 203 0.02 -8.86 -20.68
N GLN A 204 -1.03 -8.15 -20.27
CA GLN A 204 -1.84 -7.36 -21.20
C GLN A 204 -1.05 -6.25 -21.89
N LEU A 205 -0.16 -5.55 -21.18
CA LEU A 205 0.66 -4.50 -21.79
C LEU A 205 1.76 -5.07 -22.70
N VAL A 206 2.46 -6.12 -22.26
CA VAL A 206 3.63 -6.67 -22.95
C VAL A 206 3.23 -7.56 -24.13
N ILE A 207 2.11 -8.28 -24.06
CA ILE A 207 1.68 -9.18 -25.14
C ILE A 207 0.62 -8.51 -25.99
N SER A 208 -0.56 -8.23 -25.42
CA SER A 208 -1.69 -7.66 -26.17
C SER A 208 -1.38 -6.24 -26.65
N GLY A 209 -0.85 -5.39 -25.77
CA GLY A 209 -0.49 -4.00 -26.05
C GLY A 209 0.62 -3.88 -27.08
N ARG A 210 1.72 -4.63 -26.95
CA ARG A 210 2.80 -4.60 -27.95
C ARG A 210 2.35 -5.12 -29.32
N ARG A 211 1.51 -6.17 -29.35
CA ARG A 211 0.92 -6.66 -30.60
C ARG A 211 0.07 -5.58 -31.27
N ALA A 212 -0.82 -4.92 -30.52
CA ALA A 212 -1.64 -3.84 -31.04
C ALA A 212 -0.79 -2.65 -31.53
N ALA A 213 0.16 -2.19 -30.72
CA ALA A 213 1.05 -1.08 -31.04
C ALA A 213 1.94 -1.34 -32.27
N SER A 214 2.29 -2.61 -32.56
CA SER A 214 3.08 -2.97 -33.74
C SER A 214 2.38 -2.73 -35.07
N THR A 215 1.05 -2.54 -35.05
CA THR A 215 0.25 -2.18 -36.23
C THR A 215 0.13 -0.68 -36.44
N LYS A 216 0.62 0.14 -35.48
CA LYS A 216 0.66 1.59 -35.55
C LYS A 216 1.94 2.07 -36.25
N ASP A 217 2.03 3.38 -36.49
CA ASP A 217 3.25 3.97 -37.00
C ASP A 217 4.44 3.78 -36.03
N ASN A 218 5.66 3.84 -36.56
CA ASN A 218 6.87 3.57 -35.80
C ASN A 218 7.10 4.56 -34.64
N SER A 219 6.57 5.79 -34.70
CA SER A 219 6.66 6.76 -33.60
C SER A 219 5.76 6.33 -32.44
N THR A 220 4.50 6.01 -32.72
CA THR A 220 3.53 5.55 -31.72
C THR A 220 3.97 4.23 -31.07
N ALA A 221 4.43 3.26 -31.86
CA ALA A 221 4.92 1.99 -31.33
C ALA A 221 6.12 2.17 -30.37
N LYS A 222 7.05 3.06 -30.70
CA LYS A 222 8.20 3.39 -29.83
C LYS A 222 7.76 4.14 -28.57
N LEU A 223 6.81 5.08 -28.70
CA LEU A 223 6.27 5.81 -27.55
C LEU A 223 5.61 4.84 -26.58
N PHE A 224 4.75 3.94 -27.06
CA PHE A 224 4.11 2.91 -26.24
C PHE A 224 5.15 2.02 -25.54
N ALA A 225 6.15 1.53 -26.27
CA ALA A 225 7.21 0.70 -25.67
C ALA A 225 7.98 1.44 -24.57
N SER A 226 8.27 2.73 -24.79
CA SER A 226 9.03 3.54 -23.84
C SER A 226 8.23 3.87 -22.59
N ILE A 227 7.02 4.40 -22.76
CA ILE A 227 6.19 4.86 -21.64
C ILE A 227 5.53 3.68 -20.91
N GLY A 228 5.13 2.63 -21.63
CA GLY A 228 4.64 1.38 -21.04
C GLY A 228 5.74 0.64 -20.26
N GLY A 229 6.96 0.59 -20.80
CA GLY A 229 8.12 0.03 -20.08
C GLY A 229 8.45 0.82 -18.80
N PHE A 230 8.44 2.15 -18.90
CA PHE A 230 8.57 3.04 -17.73
C PHE A 230 7.50 2.74 -16.67
N THR A 231 6.23 2.64 -17.06
CA THR A 231 5.13 2.33 -16.15
C THR A 231 5.32 0.98 -15.46
N ILE A 232 5.67 -0.09 -16.18
CA ILE A 232 5.90 -1.42 -15.58
C ILE A 232 7.07 -1.39 -14.59
N ILE A 233 8.17 -0.74 -14.93
CA ILE A 233 9.32 -0.64 -14.01
C ILE A 233 8.90 0.10 -12.74
N LEU A 234 8.24 1.24 -12.89
CA LEU A 234 7.81 2.06 -11.77
C LEU A 234 6.77 1.36 -10.91
N TRP A 235 5.77 0.71 -11.51
CA TRP A 235 4.71 -0.02 -10.81
C TRP A 235 5.25 -1.23 -10.04
N THR A 236 6.34 -1.85 -10.50
CA THR A 236 7.02 -2.91 -9.75
C THR A 236 7.62 -2.40 -8.43
N LEU A 237 7.94 -1.11 -8.31
CA LEU A 237 8.47 -0.52 -7.08
C LEU A 237 7.39 -0.36 -6.00
N TYR A 238 6.12 -0.19 -6.36
CA TYR A 238 5.02 -0.05 -5.39
C TYR A 238 4.84 -1.26 -4.46
N PRO A 239 4.74 -2.52 -4.95
CA PRO A 239 4.67 -3.68 -4.08
C PRO A 239 5.99 -3.91 -3.32
N ILE A 240 7.15 -3.48 -3.84
CA ILE A 240 8.41 -3.52 -3.09
C ILE A 240 8.35 -2.58 -1.88
N VAL A 241 7.92 -1.32 -2.09
CA VAL A 241 7.71 -0.36 -1.00
C VAL A 241 6.71 -0.93 0.01
N TRP A 242 5.61 -1.51 -0.47
CA TRP A 242 4.61 -2.14 0.40
C TRP A 242 5.22 -3.29 1.22
N GLY A 243 5.95 -4.19 0.56
CA GLY A 243 6.56 -5.36 1.19
C GLY A 243 7.60 -5.01 2.25
N ILE A 244 8.35 -3.90 2.06
CA ILE A 244 9.34 -3.42 3.03
C ILE A 244 8.69 -2.60 4.15
N GLY A 245 7.76 -1.72 3.79
CA GLY A 245 6.99 -0.85 4.68
C GLY A 245 5.93 -1.63 5.45
N ASP A 246 4.69 -1.65 4.96
CA ASP A 246 3.55 -2.31 5.62
C ASP A 246 3.74 -3.81 5.86
N GLY A 247 4.36 -4.53 4.93
CA GLY A 247 4.52 -5.98 5.00
C GLY A 247 5.51 -6.42 6.08
N ALA A 248 6.78 -6.03 5.90
CA ALA A 248 7.92 -6.40 6.73
C ALA A 248 8.20 -5.42 7.88
N ARG A 249 7.59 -4.24 7.87
CA ARG A 249 7.65 -3.23 8.95
C ARG A 249 9.06 -2.75 9.27
N LYS A 250 9.88 -2.60 8.22
CA LYS A 250 11.25 -2.11 8.34
C LYS A 250 11.36 -0.60 8.21
N TRP A 251 10.33 0.06 7.70
CA TRP A 251 10.30 1.49 7.43
C TRP A 251 9.27 2.21 8.29
N SER A 252 9.63 3.42 8.72
CA SER A 252 8.68 4.33 9.35
C SER A 252 7.57 4.74 8.38
N VAL A 253 6.44 5.20 8.92
CA VAL A 253 5.33 5.77 8.13
C VAL A 253 5.83 6.92 7.24
N ASP A 254 6.77 7.75 7.71
CA ASP A 254 7.37 8.82 6.91
C ASP A 254 8.11 8.31 5.67
N ALA A 255 8.95 7.28 5.85
CA ALA A 255 9.72 6.72 4.75
C ALA A 255 8.81 6.12 3.66
N GLU A 256 7.72 5.47 4.08
CA GLU A 256 6.71 4.95 3.17
C GLU A 256 5.98 6.06 2.41
N ILE A 257 5.53 7.11 3.11
CA ILE A 257 4.89 8.28 2.51
C ILE A 257 5.80 8.93 1.47
N ILE A 258 7.08 9.12 1.80
CA ILE A 258 8.07 9.72 0.89
C ILE A 258 8.29 8.84 -0.33
N ALA A 259 8.43 7.53 -0.14
CA ALA A 259 8.64 6.60 -1.25
C ALA A 259 7.45 6.61 -2.22
N TYR A 260 6.22 6.46 -1.72
CA TYR A 260 5.03 6.52 -2.59
C TYR A 260 4.83 7.89 -3.23
N ALA A 261 5.16 8.98 -2.52
CA ALA A 261 5.09 10.33 -3.07
C ALA A 261 6.01 10.52 -4.28
N VAL A 262 7.25 10.02 -4.21
CA VAL A 262 8.18 10.03 -5.35
C VAL A 262 7.62 9.20 -6.50
N LEU A 263 7.15 7.99 -6.22
CA LEU A 263 6.58 7.11 -7.24
C LEU A 263 5.36 7.75 -7.91
N ASP A 264 4.47 8.37 -7.15
CA ASP A 264 3.25 9.00 -7.68
C ASP A 264 3.56 10.23 -8.54
N VAL A 265 4.54 11.05 -8.17
CA VAL A 265 4.99 12.17 -9.01
C VAL A 265 5.56 11.67 -10.34
N LEU A 266 6.28 10.55 -10.32
CA LEU A 266 6.79 9.94 -11.55
C LEU A 266 5.66 9.31 -12.39
N ALA A 267 4.73 8.61 -11.74
CA ALA A 267 3.69 7.81 -12.38
C ALA A 267 2.54 8.66 -12.95
N LYS A 268 2.29 9.85 -12.38
CA LYS A 268 1.12 10.67 -12.70
C LYS A 268 1.50 11.91 -13.50
N PRO A 269 2.10 12.98 -12.92
CA PRO A 269 2.40 14.18 -13.69
C PRO A 269 3.56 13.99 -14.67
N VAL A 270 4.67 13.32 -14.31
CA VAL A 270 5.79 13.10 -15.25
C VAL A 270 5.35 12.23 -16.43
N PHE A 271 4.66 11.12 -16.15
CA PHE A 271 4.00 10.31 -17.17
C PHE A 271 3.08 11.16 -18.06
N GLY A 272 2.19 11.95 -17.46
CA GLY A 272 1.21 12.77 -18.16
C GLY A 272 1.84 13.82 -19.08
N PHE A 273 2.84 14.56 -18.60
CA PHE A 273 3.58 15.51 -19.43
C PHE A 273 4.31 14.79 -20.56
N TRP A 274 4.96 13.66 -20.29
CA TRP A 274 5.65 12.89 -21.33
C TRP A 274 4.67 12.42 -22.41
N LEU A 275 3.55 11.83 -22.01
CA LEU A 275 2.51 11.36 -22.94
C LEU A 275 1.97 12.49 -23.81
N LEU A 276 1.52 13.59 -23.20
CA LEU A 276 0.87 14.68 -23.92
C LEU A 276 1.84 15.41 -24.86
N PHE A 277 3.09 15.64 -24.46
CA PHE A 277 4.09 16.26 -25.34
C PHE A 277 4.53 15.35 -26.48
N ALA A 278 4.66 14.06 -26.23
CA ALA A 278 5.03 13.10 -27.28
C ALA A 278 3.88 12.88 -28.27
N HIS A 279 2.64 12.72 -27.77
CA HIS A 279 1.46 12.52 -28.61
C HIS A 279 1.13 13.77 -29.44
N ALA A 280 1.34 14.98 -28.92
CA ALA A 280 1.08 16.22 -29.69
C ALA A 280 1.84 16.27 -31.03
N LYS A 281 2.98 15.57 -31.14
CA LYS A 281 3.77 15.47 -32.38
C LYS A 281 3.23 14.46 -33.39
N SER A 282 2.40 13.52 -32.95
CA SER A 282 1.90 12.38 -33.72
C SER A 282 0.38 12.40 -33.88
N ALA A 283 -0.24 13.58 -33.78
CA ALA A 283 -1.66 13.80 -33.48
C ALA A 283 -2.69 13.32 -34.54
N GLU A 284 -2.70 12.03 -34.84
CA GLU A 284 -3.90 11.32 -35.29
C GLU A 284 -4.91 11.29 -34.13
N ALA A 285 -6.18 11.52 -34.45
CA ALA A 285 -7.24 11.33 -33.46
C ALA A 285 -7.41 9.83 -33.21
N ILE A 286 -7.78 9.44 -32.00
CA ILE A 286 -8.27 8.07 -31.78
C ILE A 286 -9.56 7.95 -32.58
N GLU A 287 -9.57 7.14 -33.64
CA GLU A 287 -10.79 6.92 -34.41
C GLU A 287 -11.76 5.99 -33.64
N GLY A 288 -13.05 6.10 -33.96
CA GLY A 288 -14.11 5.25 -33.40
C GLY A 288 -14.88 5.84 -32.21
N PHE A 289 -15.56 4.94 -31.48
CA PHE A 289 -16.58 5.29 -30.47
C PHE A 289 -16.12 6.30 -29.43
N TRP A 290 -14.88 6.21 -28.97
CA TRP A 290 -14.36 7.08 -27.90
C TRP A 290 -14.20 8.55 -28.30
N SER A 291 -14.12 8.84 -29.60
CA SER A 291 -13.98 10.21 -30.12
C SER A 291 -15.22 10.71 -30.86
N HIS A 292 -16.03 9.79 -31.41
CA HIS A 292 -17.17 10.11 -32.27
C HIS A 292 -18.53 9.62 -31.75
N GLY A 293 -18.57 8.83 -30.66
CA GLY A 293 -19.79 8.20 -30.18
C GLY A 293 -20.26 7.06 -31.10
N LEU A 294 -21.49 6.58 -30.90
CA LEU A 294 -22.15 5.74 -31.91
C LEU A 294 -22.47 6.63 -33.13
N ASP A 295 -22.41 6.09 -34.35
CA ASP A 295 -22.55 6.78 -35.67
C ASP A 295 -23.84 7.63 -35.88
N ARG A 296 -24.60 7.97 -34.83
CA ARG A 296 -25.95 8.55 -34.88
C ARG A 296 -26.21 9.72 -33.92
N GLU A 297 -25.24 10.19 -33.14
CA GLU A 297 -25.44 11.41 -32.36
C GLU A 297 -25.25 12.66 -33.26
N GLY A 298 -26.37 13.16 -33.83
CA GLY A 298 -26.42 14.44 -34.54
C GLY A 298 -26.97 14.39 -35.98
N ALA A 299 -27.29 13.22 -36.52
CA ALA A 299 -28.00 13.13 -37.79
C ALA A 299 -29.50 13.45 -37.57
N LEU A 300 -29.87 14.72 -37.74
CA LEU A 300 -31.25 15.12 -37.96
C LEU A 300 -31.79 14.29 -39.13
N ARG A 301 -32.72 13.37 -38.84
CA ARG A 301 -33.58 12.79 -39.88
C ARG A 301 -34.47 13.93 -40.39
N VAL A 302 -34.00 14.64 -41.41
CA VAL A 302 -34.88 15.36 -42.31
C VAL A 302 -35.72 14.28 -43.00
N GLY A 303 -37.05 14.39 -42.86
CA GLY A 303 -38.00 13.34 -43.16
C GLY A 303 -37.82 12.74 -44.55
N ASP A 304 -37.96 11.42 -44.62
CA ASP A 304 -38.35 10.76 -45.87
C ASP A 304 -39.87 10.98 -46.02
N ASP A 305 -40.25 12.15 -46.57
CA ASP A 305 -41.57 12.36 -47.12
C ASP A 305 -41.54 11.96 -48.61
N GLU A 306 -41.78 10.68 -48.90
CA GLU A 306 -42.42 10.21 -50.14
C GLU A 306 -43.26 8.94 -49.87
#